data_AF-A0A352UEV1-F1
#
_entry.id   AF-A0A352UEV1-F1
#
_cell.length_a   1.000
_cell.length_b   1.000
_cell.length_c   1.000
_cell.angle_alpha   90.00
_cell.angle_beta   90.00
_cell.angle_gamma   90.00
#
_symmetry.space_group_name_H-M   'P 1'
#
loop_
_entity.id
_entity.type
_entity.pdbx_description
1 polymer ?
#
loop_
_entity_poly.entity_id
_entity_poly.type
_entity_poly.pdbx_seq_one_letter_code
_entity_poly.pdbx_strand_id
1 'polypeptide(L)' 'MTRTVLVQANQTQEEAKFLLDLADAVEFVAGVVVWADHQASDIGHVLDELLRRDKLVGVRH' A
#
# COMPACT_ATOMS: atom_id res chain seq x y z
N MET A 1 17.29 -15.07 -4.19
CA MET A 1 16.40 -14.00 -3.68
C MET A 1 14.98 -14.54 -3.69
N THR A 2 14.24 -14.48 -2.57
CA THR A 2 12.97 -15.24 -2.43
C THR A 2 11.82 -14.38 -1.86
N ARG A 3 11.87 -13.07 -2.05
CA ARG A 3 10.84 -12.15 -1.59
C ARG A 3 10.53 -11.11 -2.66
N THR A 4 9.30 -10.60 -2.69
CA THR A 4 8.87 -9.57 -3.65
C THR A 4 8.28 -8.35 -2.93
N VAL A 5 8.28 -7.22 -3.62
CA VAL A 5 7.53 -6.02 -3.22
C VAL A 5 6.45 -5.81 -4.26
N LEU A 6 5.20 -5.67 -3.82
CA LEU A 6 4.09 -5.31 -4.69
C LEU A 6 4.08 -3.80 -4.89
N VAL A 7 3.83 -3.35 -6.11
CA VAL A 7 3.73 -1.93 -6.45
C VAL A 7 2.38 -1.71 -7.12
N GLN A 8 1.69 -0.64 -6.74
CA GLN A 8 0.40 -0.24 -7.34
C GLN A 8 0.43 -0.32 -8.87
N ALA A 9 -0.69 -0.72 -9.46
CA ALA A 9 -0.92 -0.71 -10.90
C ALA A 9 -2.05 0.24 -11.31
N ASN A 10 -2.81 0.75 -10.34
CA ASN A 10 -3.93 1.65 -10.49
C ASN A 10 -3.93 2.74 -9.40
N GLN A 11 -4.63 3.84 -9.67
CA GLN A 11 -4.68 5.02 -8.81
C GLN A 11 -5.96 5.03 -7.95
N THR A 12 -6.22 3.95 -7.21
CA THR A 12 -7.42 3.83 -6.36
C THR A 12 -7.07 3.36 -4.95
N GLN A 13 -7.83 3.85 -3.97
CA GLN A 13 -7.70 3.42 -2.57
C GLN A 13 -8.09 1.95 -2.38
N GLU A 14 -8.97 1.44 -3.24
CA GLU A 14 -9.38 0.03 -3.24
C GLU A 14 -8.21 -0.89 -3.59
N GLU A 15 -7.37 -0.52 -4.57
CA GLU A 15 -6.18 -1.31 -4.91
C GLU A 15 -5.16 -1.29 -3.77
N ALA A 16 -4.94 -0.12 -3.14
CA ALA A 16 -4.07 -0.01 -1.98
C ALA A 16 -4.46 -1.00 -0.86
N LYS A 17 -5.76 -1.06 -0.53
CA LYS A 17 -6.30 -2.01 0.46
C LYS A 17 -6.13 -3.45 0.01
N PHE A 18 -6.50 -3.77 -1.23
CA PHE A 18 -6.35 -5.11 -1.79
C PHE A 18 -4.91 -5.62 -1.75
N LEU A 19 -3.93 -4.80 -2.14
CA LEU A 19 -2.52 -5.21 -2.14
C LEU A 19 -1.98 -5.41 -0.73
N LEU A 20 -2.39 -4.58 0.24
CA LEU A 20 -2.01 -4.72 1.64
C LEU A 20 -2.63 -5.98 2.27
N ASP A 21 -3.89 -6.26 1.97
CA ASP A 21 -4.56 -7.49 2.42
C ASP A 21 -3.90 -8.74 1.83
N LEU A 22 -3.53 -8.68 0.53
CA LEU A 22 -2.77 -9.75 -0.12
C LEU A 22 -1.38 -9.93 0.51
N ALA A 23 -0.71 -8.83 0.85
CA ALA A 23 0.61 -8.90 1.46
C ALA A 23 0.56 -9.56 2.84
N ASP A 24 -0.47 -9.34 3.64
CA ASP A 24 -0.62 -10.04 4.93
C ASP A 24 -0.83 -11.54 4.77
N ALA A 25 -1.61 -11.93 3.75
CA ALA A 25 -1.92 -13.33 3.48
C ALA A 25 -0.76 -14.11 2.88
N VAL A 26 0.24 -13.44 2.28
CA VAL A 26 1.32 -14.08 1.52
C VAL A 26 2.69 -13.79 2.15
N GLU A 27 3.32 -14.84 2.69
CA GLU A 27 4.56 -14.72 3.47
C GLU A 27 5.75 -14.18 2.66
N PHE A 28 5.86 -14.52 1.38
CA PHE A 28 6.98 -14.09 0.54
C PHE A 28 6.85 -12.62 0.08
N VAL A 29 5.70 -11.98 0.30
CA VAL A 29 5.54 -10.54 0.06
C VAL A 29 6.19 -9.78 1.22
N ALA A 30 7.26 -9.06 0.90
CA ALA A 30 8.04 -8.27 1.85
C ALA A 30 7.46 -6.87 2.10
N GLY A 31 6.62 -6.38 1.19
CA GLY A 31 6.01 -5.06 1.32
C GLY A 31 5.15 -4.66 0.13
N VAL A 32 4.47 -3.53 0.27
CA VAL A 32 3.59 -2.92 -0.71
C VAL A 32 3.91 -1.44 -0.84
N VAL A 33 4.01 -0.97 -2.09
CA VAL A 33 4.03 0.45 -2.45
C VAL A 33 2.65 0.81 -3.02
N VAL A 34 1.88 1.60 -2.28
CA VAL A 34 0.50 1.96 -2.65
C VAL A 34 0.43 3.29 -3.38
N TRP A 35 -0.73 3.63 -3.91
CA TRP A 35 -1.03 4.97 -4.39
C TRP A 35 -1.75 5.77 -3.29
N ALA A 36 -1.49 7.08 -3.20
CA ALA A 36 -2.24 7.99 -2.33
C ALA A 36 -2.38 9.36 -3.01
N ASP A 37 -3.57 9.96 -2.91
CA ASP A 37 -3.86 11.25 -3.54
C ASP A 37 -3.31 12.40 -2.71
N HIS A 38 -2.24 13.04 -3.19
CA HIS A 38 -1.65 14.20 -2.50
C HIS A 38 -2.53 15.46 -2.55
N GLN A 39 -3.53 15.50 -3.43
CA GLN A 39 -4.45 16.62 -3.57
C GLN A 39 -5.71 16.45 -2.72
N ALA A 40 -5.95 15.26 -2.16
CA ALA A 40 -7.07 15.01 -1.30
C ALA A 40 -6.93 15.79 0.02
N SER A 41 -8.01 16.45 0.44
CA SER A 41 -8.04 17.25 1.66
C SER A 41 -7.87 16.40 2.94
N ASP A 42 -8.13 15.10 2.85
CA ASP A 42 -8.05 14.11 3.93
C ASP A 42 -6.84 13.17 3.83
N ILE A 43 -5.85 13.48 2.98
CA ILE A 43 -4.66 12.64 2.77
C ILE A 43 -3.94 12.26 4.06
N GLY A 44 -3.89 13.14 5.06
CA GLY A 44 -3.31 12.83 6.37
C GLY A 44 -3.99 11.64 7.04
N HIS A 45 -5.33 11.62 7.03
CA HIS A 45 -6.11 10.51 7.59
C HIS A 45 -5.87 9.21 6.80
N VAL A 46 -5.85 9.31 5.47
CA VAL A 46 -5.59 8.16 4.58
C VAL A 46 -4.22 7.55 4.87
N LEU A 47 -3.18 8.38 4.99
CA LEU A 47 -1.84 7.92 5.33
C LEU A 47 -1.79 7.33 6.74
N ASP A 48 -2.44 7.93 7.72
CA ASP A 48 -2.51 7.40 9.09
C ASP A 48 -3.17 6.01 9.14
N GLU A 49 -4.19 5.75 8.32
CA GLU A 49 -4.79 4.43 8.19
C GLU A 49 -3.85 3.43 7.53
N LEU A 50 -3.20 3.82 6.42
CA LEU A 50 -2.29 2.96 5.67
C LEU A 50 -1.04 2.60 6.49
N LEU A 51 -0.50 3.54 7.26
CA LEU A 51 0.68 3.35 8.10
C LEU A 51 0.45 2.36 9.26
N ARG A 52 -0.80 2.00 9.58
CA ARG A 52 -1.10 0.90 10.53
C ARG A 52 -0.79 -0.48 9.97
N ARG A 53 -0.49 -0.60 8.68
CA ARG A 53 -0.22 -1.87 8.00
C ARG A 53 1.29 -2.05 7.90
N ASP A 54 1.86 -3.01 8.64
CA ASP A 54 3.32 -3.23 8.77
C ASP A 54 4.05 -3.43 7.44
N LYS A 55 3.34 -3.90 6.41
CA LYS A 55 3.90 -4.16 5.07
C LYS A 55 3.78 -2.96 4.13
N LEU A 56 3.30 -1.80 4.57
CA LEU A 56 3.40 -0.58 3.78
C LEU A 56 4.86 -0.08 3.77
N VAL A 57 5.48 -0.05 2.58
CA VAL A 57 6.90 0.34 2.44
C VAL A 57 7.11 1.57 1.57
N GLY A 58 6.05 2.13 0.99
CA GLY A 58 6.15 3.39 0.24
C GLY A 58 4.85 3.81 -0.45
N VAL A 59 4.92 4.96 -1.11
CA VAL A 59 3.85 5.52 -1.94
C VAL A 59 4.41 5.85 -3.33
N ARG A 60 3.65 5.55 -4.39
CA ARG A 60 3.98 5.91 -5.79
C ARG A 60 2.78 6.57 -6.47
N HIS A 61 2.97 7.79 -6.96
CA HIS A 61 1.99 8.55 -7.74
C HIS A 61 2.09 8.26 -9.25
#